data_AF-A0A4Q5RKN5-F1
#
_entry.id   AF-A0A4Q5RKN5-F1
#
_cell.length_a   1.000
_cell.length_b   1.000
_cell.length_c   1.000
_cell.angle_alpha   90.00
_cell.angle_beta   90.00
_cell.angle_gamma   90.00
#
_symmetry.space_group_name_H-M   'P 1'
#
loop_
_entity.id
_entity.type
_entity.pdbx_description
1 polymer ?
#
loop_
_entity_poly.entity_id
_entity_poly.type
_entity_poly.pdbx_seq_one_letter_code
_entity_poly.pdbx_strand_id
1 'polypeptide(L)'
;MYHFKTKYICCFFMFCLLVSNQQIQAQTGKTQFINEAGISLKHYGNDRKWYLDNIPFFECSDPVLEKVYYYRWQLYKAHLKNLGENGYIVTEFLNTMGWDLKPFNSLNDATGFHIYEGRWLKNQRYMQDYINFMYKKGGNDRHFSEGIADAAYAYYLVNPDKQFITSQLPSMIKIYNAWHDHFDQAKKLYYIEPLLDATEYTISSIDASGGRDGFRGGDSFRPSINSYMYANALAIKSIASLNNELQTADDYQQKAADIKKEMQQSLWNDSLKHFIDRYKVSNKNVSYWNYIRGRELVGFVPWTYNLPDDNAQFNTAWQHLKDSTSFKGTYGLRTNEPSYQYYMKQYRYIKETGERECQWNGPSWPFQTSQVLLALANLLNNYHQNTVSVPDYLAVLKQYAQQHDQAGKLNIVEDYDPDKGGPIVNLNQRSEHYNHSEFNDLIITGFCGLRPGSDRTLTINPLIAANSKLNSIKYFCLQNVLYHGHNLTVLYDQDGKKYHQGKGLFVYVDGKKQGGSAALGKQTITLPDAVFTPVKSATNLAVNSMGKGFPKSSASYTDSATNT
;
A
#
# COMPACT_ATOMS: atom_id res chain seq x y z
N MET A 1 41.98 7.04 54.02
CA MET A 1 40.72 6.74 53.30
C MET A 1 40.75 7.31 51.89
N TYR A 2 41.40 6.67 50.93
CA TYR A 2 41.26 7.04 49.50
C TYR A 2 41.66 5.82 48.67
N HIS A 3 40.77 4.83 48.55
CA HIS A 3 40.99 3.67 47.69
C HIS A 3 39.68 2.98 47.27
N PHE A 4 38.65 3.73 46.86
CA PHE A 4 37.44 3.14 46.28
C PHE A 4 36.75 4.16 45.37
N LYS A 5 37.14 4.28 44.10
CA LYS A 5 36.29 4.91 43.05
C LYS A 5 36.74 4.72 41.59
N THR A 6 37.71 3.85 41.28
CA THR A 6 38.19 3.67 39.89
C THR A 6 37.67 2.41 39.19
N LYS A 7 37.00 1.49 39.89
CA LYS A 7 36.50 0.23 39.29
C LYS A 7 35.13 0.31 38.61
N TYR A 8 34.32 1.33 38.86
CA TYR A 8 32.95 1.42 38.29
C TYR A 8 32.86 2.14 36.95
N ILE A 9 33.84 2.98 36.59
CA ILE A 9 33.82 3.74 35.32
C ILE A 9 34.32 2.88 34.14
N CYS A 10 35.29 1.98 34.36
CA CYS A 10 35.75 1.06 33.31
C CYS A 10 34.69 0.00 32.94
N CYS A 11 33.90 -0.50 33.90
CA CYS A 11 32.83 -1.46 33.61
C CYS A 11 31.69 -0.83 32.78
N PHE A 12 31.37 0.45 32.99
CA PHE A 12 30.30 1.14 32.24
C PHE A 12 30.71 1.41 30.79
N PHE A 13 31.96 1.82 30.54
CA PHE A 13 32.50 2.01 29.18
C PHE A 13 32.69 0.69 28.41
N MET A 14 33.14 -0.39 29.07
CA MET A 14 33.22 -1.72 28.44
C MET A 14 31.84 -2.28 28.10
N PHE A 15 30.82 -2.04 28.94
CA PHE A 15 29.45 -2.49 28.68
C PHE A 15 28.83 -1.75 27.50
N CYS A 16 29.01 -0.43 27.39
CA CYS A 16 28.56 0.34 26.23
C CYS A 16 29.25 -0.07 24.91
N LEU A 17 30.54 -0.37 24.93
CA LEU A 17 31.30 -0.85 23.75
C LEU A 17 30.91 -2.27 23.32
N LEU A 18 30.58 -3.16 24.27
CA LEU A 18 30.12 -4.52 23.99
C LEU A 18 28.69 -4.52 23.42
N VAL A 19 27.80 -3.68 23.94
CA VAL A 19 26.42 -3.53 23.43
C VAL A 19 26.43 -2.90 22.02
N SER A 20 27.29 -1.90 21.76
CA SER A 20 27.42 -1.33 20.41
C SER A 20 28.00 -2.31 19.40
N ASN A 21 28.97 -3.15 19.79
CA ASN A 21 29.54 -4.17 18.89
C ASN A 21 28.57 -5.33 18.61
N GLN A 22 27.73 -5.74 19.58
CA GLN A 22 26.67 -6.73 19.33
C GLN A 22 25.57 -6.20 18.41
N GLN A 23 25.16 -4.92 18.55
CA GLN A 23 24.19 -4.28 17.65
C GLN A 23 24.73 -4.13 16.22
N ILE A 24 26.02 -3.81 16.06
CA ILE A 24 26.66 -3.73 14.75
C ILE A 24 26.84 -5.13 14.14
N GLN A 25 27.21 -6.16 14.92
CA GLN A 25 27.32 -7.54 14.42
C GLN A 25 25.97 -8.11 13.94
N ALA A 26 24.85 -7.77 14.58
CA ALA A 26 23.52 -8.23 14.16
C ALA A 26 23.18 -7.81 12.72
N GLN A 27 23.58 -6.61 12.28
CA GLN A 27 23.33 -6.14 10.90
C GLN A 27 24.31 -6.65 9.82
N THR A 28 25.33 -7.45 10.19
CA THR A 28 26.39 -7.84 9.22
C THR A 28 26.10 -9.11 8.43
N GLY A 29 25.19 -9.96 8.91
CA GLY A 29 24.85 -11.18 8.20
C GLY A 29 23.91 -10.91 7.03
N LYS A 30 24.40 -10.99 5.80
CA LYS A 30 23.57 -10.94 4.59
C LYS A 30 23.72 -12.24 3.81
N THR A 31 22.64 -12.72 3.20
CA THR A 31 22.75 -13.80 2.23
C THR A 31 23.20 -13.25 0.87
N GLN A 32 23.74 -14.11 0.02
CA GLN A 32 24.29 -13.78 -1.31
C GLN A 32 23.81 -14.79 -2.37
N PHE A 33 22.52 -15.14 -2.34
CA PHE A 33 21.90 -16.04 -3.34
C PHE A 33 21.61 -15.30 -4.65
N ILE A 34 21.29 -14.01 -4.56
CA ILE A 34 21.06 -13.13 -5.70
C ILE A 34 22.33 -12.31 -5.97
N ASN A 35 22.73 -12.20 -7.24
CA ASN A 35 23.77 -11.27 -7.68
C ASN A 35 23.22 -9.82 -7.71
N GLU A 36 23.07 -9.20 -6.54
CA GLU A 36 22.51 -7.86 -6.38
C GLU A 36 23.27 -6.81 -7.20
N ALA A 37 24.60 -6.92 -7.29
CA ALA A 37 25.44 -6.02 -8.08
C ALA A 37 25.15 -6.11 -9.58
N GLY A 38 25.02 -7.33 -10.12
CA GLY A 38 24.69 -7.56 -11.53
C GLY A 38 23.27 -7.11 -11.89
N ILE A 39 22.28 -7.46 -11.06
CA ILE A 39 20.88 -7.05 -11.28
C ILE A 39 20.75 -5.53 -11.19
N SER A 40 21.32 -4.90 -10.16
CA SER A 40 21.23 -3.45 -10.01
C SER A 40 21.91 -2.70 -11.16
N LEU A 41 23.05 -3.19 -11.66
CA LEU A 41 23.67 -2.63 -12.86
C LEU A 41 22.77 -2.78 -14.09
N LYS A 42 22.17 -3.96 -14.30
CA LYS A 42 21.26 -4.24 -15.43
C LYS A 42 20.04 -3.33 -15.43
N HIS A 43 19.39 -3.14 -14.28
CA HIS A 43 18.11 -2.42 -14.19
C HIS A 43 18.28 -0.92 -13.97
N TYR A 44 19.37 -0.46 -13.34
CA TYR A 44 19.49 0.92 -12.85
C TYR A 44 20.76 1.65 -13.31
N GLY A 45 21.71 0.98 -13.95
CA GLY A 45 22.91 1.62 -14.50
C GLY A 45 23.69 2.45 -13.46
N ASN A 46 23.79 3.76 -13.70
CA ASN A 46 24.52 4.68 -12.82
C ASN A 46 23.81 4.94 -11.48
N ASP A 47 22.50 4.77 -11.43
CA ASP A 47 21.69 4.98 -10.21
C ASP A 47 21.75 3.81 -9.24
N ARG A 48 22.39 2.70 -9.61
CA ARG A 48 22.40 1.41 -8.88
C ARG A 48 22.76 1.54 -7.39
N LYS A 49 23.60 2.50 -7.01
CA LYS A 49 24.01 2.69 -5.61
C LYS A 49 22.81 2.91 -4.70
N TRP A 50 21.88 3.77 -5.10
CA TRP A 50 20.69 4.03 -4.30
C TRP A 50 19.88 2.75 -4.07
N TYR A 51 19.70 1.92 -5.10
CA TYR A 51 18.93 0.69 -5.00
C TYR A 51 19.63 -0.36 -4.13
N LEU A 52 20.93 -0.58 -4.31
CA LEU A 52 21.73 -1.48 -3.44
C LEU A 52 21.59 -1.11 -1.95
N ASP A 53 21.59 0.19 -1.66
CA ASP A 53 21.50 0.70 -0.30
C ASP A 53 20.07 0.65 0.26
N ASN A 54 19.01 0.64 -0.58
CA ASN A 54 17.64 0.89 -0.13
C ASN A 54 16.64 -0.24 -0.36
N ILE A 55 16.75 -1.07 -1.40
CA ILE A 55 15.69 -2.03 -1.73
C ILE A 55 16.05 -3.46 -1.32
N PRO A 56 15.06 -4.32 -1.00
CA PRO A 56 15.23 -5.76 -1.04
C PRO A 56 15.36 -6.25 -2.49
N PHE A 57 16.14 -7.30 -2.72
CA PHE A 57 16.29 -7.89 -4.06
C PHE A 57 15.40 -9.13 -4.19
N PHE A 58 14.85 -9.32 -5.39
CA PHE A 58 13.90 -10.38 -5.67
C PHE A 58 14.23 -11.09 -6.98
N GLU A 59 14.13 -12.40 -6.99
CA GLU A 59 14.26 -13.21 -8.20
C GLU A 59 13.17 -14.28 -8.18
N CYS A 60 12.56 -14.59 -9.32
CA CYS A 60 11.62 -15.71 -9.40
C CYS A 60 11.54 -16.32 -10.79
N SER A 61 10.90 -17.49 -10.90
CA SER A 61 10.74 -18.16 -12.18
C SER A 61 9.71 -17.50 -13.11
N ASP A 62 9.01 -16.45 -12.67
CA ASP A 62 8.11 -15.66 -13.52
C ASP A 62 8.81 -14.35 -13.95
N PRO A 63 9.24 -14.24 -15.22
CA PRO A 63 10.02 -13.10 -15.68
C PRO A 63 9.21 -11.79 -15.73
N VAL A 64 7.88 -11.84 -15.78
CA VAL A 64 7.05 -10.62 -15.77
C VAL A 64 6.99 -10.05 -14.35
N LEU A 65 6.77 -10.89 -13.35
CA LEU A 65 6.77 -10.44 -11.95
C LEU A 65 8.13 -9.85 -11.56
N GLU A 66 9.22 -10.51 -11.95
CA GLU A 66 10.58 -10.00 -11.70
C GLU A 66 10.84 -8.66 -12.42
N LYS A 67 10.50 -8.56 -13.71
CA LYS A 67 10.66 -7.32 -14.49
C LYS A 67 9.91 -6.15 -13.86
N VAL A 68 8.66 -6.37 -13.44
CA VAL A 68 7.81 -5.34 -12.83
C VAL A 68 8.30 -4.97 -11.43
N TYR A 69 8.78 -5.92 -10.63
CA TYR A 69 9.33 -5.64 -9.29
C TYR A 69 10.43 -4.58 -9.32
N TYR A 70 11.40 -4.74 -10.23
CA TYR A 70 12.50 -3.79 -10.37
C TYR A 70 12.08 -2.46 -10.98
N TYR A 71 11.12 -2.46 -11.91
CA TYR A 71 10.51 -1.24 -12.45
C TYR A 71 9.76 -0.45 -11.39
N ARG A 72 9.03 -1.13 -10.50
CA ARG A 72 8.26 -0.48 -9.44
C ARG A 72 9.15 0.20 -8.42
N TRP A 73 10.32 -0.35 -8.12
CA TRP A 73 11.32 0.39 -7.34
C TRP A 73 11.89 1.60 -8.07
N GLN A 74 12.07 1.52 -9.39
CA GLN A 74 12.52 2.66 -10.21
C GLN A 74 11.49 3.79 -10.19
N LEU A 75 10.23 3.45 -10.43
CA LEU A 75 9.09 4.34 -10.33
C LEU A 75 9.05 4.97 -8.93
N TYR A 76 9.06 4.16 -7.87
CA TYR A 76 9.01 4.66 -6.50
C TYR A 76 10.13 5.67 -6.19
N LYS A 77 11.37 5.40 -6.63
CA LYS A 77 12.49 6.35 -6.48
C LYS A 77 12.24 7.66 -7.24
N ALA A 78 11.67 7.60 -8.44
CA ALA A 78 11.35 8.80 -9.23
C ALA A 78 10.32 9.70 -8.53
N HIS A 79 9.43 9.11 -7.74
CA HIS A 79 8.43 9.82 -6.95
C HIS A 79 8.93 10.33 -5.57
N LEU A 80 10.16 10.00 -5.16
CA LEU A 80 10.74 10.55 -3.94
C LEU A 80 11.13 12.02 -4.14
N LYS A 81 10.36 12.92 -3.54
CA LYS A 81 10.57 14.37 -3.60
C LYS A 81 11.11 14.89 -2.27
N ASN A 82 12.26 15.55 -2.31
CA ASN A 82 12.85 16.22 -1.14
C ASN A 82 12.27 17.64 -1.00
N LEU A 83 11.63 17.93 0.14
CA LEU A 83 11.01 19.21 0.47
C LEU A 83 11.87 20.06 1.43
N GLY A 84 13.17 19.78 1.55
CA GLY A 84 14.10 20.49 2.41
C GLY A 84 13.82 20.21 3.89
N GLU A 85 13.46 21.25 4.64
CA GLU A 85 13.13 21.14 6.08
C GLU A 85 11.89 20.29 6.36
N ASN A 86 11.00 20.13 5.38
CA ASN A 86 9.82 19.27 5.50
C ASN A 86 10.12 17.79 5.19
N GLY A 87 11.37 17.44 4.86
CA GLY A 87 11.79 16.07 4.62
C GLY A 87 11.38 15.53 3.24
N TYR A 88 11.38 14.21 3.09
CA TYR A 88 10.93 13.53 1.88
C TYR A 88 9.42 13.24 1.89
N ILE A 89 8.81 13.33 0.71
CA ILE A 89 7.49 12.77 0.42
C ILE A 89 7.56 11.84 -0.78
N VAL A 90 6.48 11.11 -1.03
CA VAL A 90 6.26 10.35 -2.26
C VAL A 90 5.13 11.03 -3.02
N THR A 91 5.37 11.45 -4.26
CA THR A 91 4.30 12.04 -5.08
C THR A 91 3.50 10.95 -5.79
N GLU A 92 2.28 11.29 -6.18
CA GLU A 92 1.43 10.46 -7.04
C GLU A 92 1.70 10.70 -8.52
N PHE A 93 1.68 11.98 -8.92
CA PHE A 93 2.09 12.45 -10.23
C PHE A 93 3.54 12.94 -10.18
N LEU A 94 4.31 12.71 -11.26
CA LEU A 94 5.66 13.28 -11.38
C LEU A 94 5.60 14.81 -11.56
N ASN A 95 4.63 15.27 -12.35
CA ASN A 95 4.41 16.67 -12.63
C ASN A 95 3.39 17.29 -11.67
N THR A 96 3.42 18.61 -11.61
CA THR A 96 2.50 19.42 -10.82
C THR A 96 1.09 19.35 -11.41
N MET A 97 0.08 19.04 -10.58
CA MET A 97 -1.31 18.94 -10.99
C MET A 97 -2.15 20.09 -10.43
N GLY A 98 -3.25 20.45 -11.09
CA GLY A 98 -4.10 21.57 -10.66
C GLY A 98 -4.78 21.38 -9.30
N TRP A 99 -4.90 20.13 -8.85
CA TRP A 99 -5.59 19.73 -7.63
C TRP A 99 -4.65 19.24 -6.51
N ASP A 100 -3.33 19.27 -6.73
CA ASP A 100 -2.38 18.87 -5.69
C ASP A 100 -2.26 19.92 -4.56
N LEU A 101 -1.78 19.47 -3.39
CA LEU A 101 -1.44 20.36 -2.29
C LEU A 101 -0.19 21.19 -2.66
N LYS A 102 -0.42 22.46 -3.01
CA LYS A 102 0.65 23.42 -3.30
C LYS A 102 1.42 23.82 -2.03
N PRO A 103 2.75 24.04 -2.13
CA PRO A 103 3.63 23.87 -3.30
C PRO A 103 4.31 22.48 -3.36
N PHE A 104 3.76 21.49 -2.66
CA PHE A 104 4.45 20.22 -2.40
C PHE A 104 4.21 19.17 -3.47
N ASN A 105 3.13 19.29 -4.25
CA ASN A 105 2.63 18.26 -5.17
C ASN A 105 2.26 16.97 -4.43
N SER A 106 1.66 17.13 -3.25
CA SER A 106 1.20 16.01 -2.42
C SER A 106 -0.28 15.78 -2.64
N LEU A 107 -0.69 14.51 -2.64
CA LEU A 107 -2.07 14.05 -2.65
C LEU A 107 -2.20 12.95 -1.59
N ASN A 108 -3.27 12.98 -0.79
CA ASN A 108 -3.39 12.12 0.39
C ASN A 108 -4.10 10.78 0.12
N ASP A 109 -4.81 10.64 -1.00
CA ASP A 109 -5.51 9.43 -1.44
C ASP A 109 -4.61 8.21 -1.61
N ALA A 110 -3.48 8.32 -2.31
CA ALA A 110 -2.56 7.18 -2.51
C ALA A 110 -1.48 7.02 -1.44
N THR A 111 -1.47 7.89 -0.41
CA THR A 111 -0.45 7.88 0.65
C THR A 111 -0.37 6.53 1.37
N GLY A 112 -1.52 5.86 1.54
CA GLY A 112 -1.56 4.51 2.12
C GLY A 112 -0.67 3.53 1.34
N PHE A 113 -0.88 3.41 0.03
CA PHE A 113 -0.07 2.55 -0.85
C PHE A 113 1.39 2.94 -0.86
N HIS A 114 1.68 4.25 -0.88
CA HIS A 114 3.05 4.74 -0.84
C HIS A 114 3.77 4.28 0.42
N ILE A 115 3.13 4.34 1.59
CA ILE A 115 3.74 3.90 2.85
C ILE A 115 3.86 2.37 2.90
N TYR A 116 2.84 1.63 2.47
CA TYR A 116 2.88 0.16 2.39
C TYR A 116 3.99 -0.34 1.46
N GLU A 117 4.21 0.31 0.32
CA GLU A 117 5.32 -0.02 -0.57
C GLU A 117 6.67 0.46 -0.02
N GLY A 118 6.72 1.67 0.53
CA GLY A 118 7.95 2.31 1.03
C GLY A 118 8.49 1.76 2.34
N ARG A 119 7.67 1.08 3.15
CA ARG A 119 8.12 0.51 4.44
C ARG A 119 9.24 -0.50 4.31
N TRP A 120 9.44 -1.05 3.10
CA TRP A 120 10.51 -1.98 2.78
C TRP A 120 11.83 -1.32 2.39
N LEU A 121 11.86 0.02 2.28
CA LEU A 121 13.10 0.75 2.07
C LEU A 121 13.98 0.66 3.33
N LYS A 122 15.23 0.25 3.15
CA LYS A 122 16.21 0.10 4.24
C LYS A 122 16.52 1.42 4.93
N ASN A 123 16.49 2.53 4.20
CA ASN A 123 16.60 3.86 4.81
C ASN A 123 15.23 4.34 5.30
N GLN A 124 15.03 4.22 6.61
CA GLN A 124 13.81 4.58 7.31
C GLN A 124 13.43 6.06 7.18
N ARG A 125 14.37 6.95 6.83
CA ARG A 125 14.13 8.39 6.67
C ARG A 125 12.96 8.69 5.74
N TYR A 126 12.89 8.01 4.59
CA TYR A 126 11.91 8.37 3.57
C TYR A 126 10.47 8.29 4.11
N MET A 127 10.15 7.20 4.81
CA MET A 127 8.81 6.99 5.36
C MET A 127 8.58 7.78 6.65
N GLN A 128 9.61 7.93 7.51
CA GLN A 128 9.45 8.75 8.70
C GLN A 128 9.20 10.23 8.36
N ASP A 129 9.93 10.77 7.38
CA ASP A 129 9.73 12.12 6.87
C ASP A 129 8.33 12.26 6.26
N TYR A 130 7.89 11.29 5.45
CA TYR A 130 6.58 11.37 4.79
C TYR A 130 5.40 11.27 5.76
N ILE A 131 5.47 10.36 6.73
CA ILE A 131 4.47 10.24 7.81
C ILE A 131 4.45 11.52 8.67
N ASN A 132 5.62 12.09 9.00
CA ASN A 132 5.70 13.38 9.68
C ASN A 132 5.07 14.49 8.84
N PHE A 133 5.30 14.52 7.52
CA PHE A 133 4.70 15.51 6.64
C PHE A 133 3.16 15.43 6.70
N MET A 134 2.62 14.23 6.55
CA MET A 134 1.19 13.96 6.58
C MET A 134 0.54 14.37 7.91
N TYR A 135 1.12 14.01 9.06
CA TYR A 135 0.50 14.24 10.36
C TYR A 135 0.94 15.51 11.11
N LYS A 136 2.14 16.02 10.85
CA LYS A 136 2.72 17.14 11.61
C LYS A 136 2.99 18.38 10.78
N LYS A 137 2.94 18.29 9.44
CA LYS A 137 3.21 19.42 8.53
C LYS A 137 2.02 19.78 7.63
N GLY A 138 0.86 19.16 7.85
CA GLY A 138 -0.39 19.48 7.15
C GLY A 138 -0.54 18.79 5.79
N GLY A 139 0.23 17.73 5.51
CA GLY A 139 0.08 16.96 4.28
C GLY A 139 -1.22 16.17 4.18
N ASN A 140 -1.78 15.73 5.30
CA ASN A 140 -3.12 15.15 5.36
C ASN A 140 -4.14 16.24 5.69
N ASP A 141 -4.62 16.91 4.64
CA ASP A 141 -5.66 17.93 4.68
C ASP A 141 -7.08 17.36 4.53
N ARG A 142 -7.20 16.02 4.49
CA ARG A 142 -8.45 15.27 4.25
C ARG A 142 -9.11 15.61 2.90
N HIS A 143 -8.33 16.01 1.90
CA HIS A 143 -8.85 16.24 0.56
C HIS A 143 -9.52 14.99 0.00
N PHE A 144 -8.91 13.82 0.22
CA PHE A 144 -9.47 12.52 -0.08
C PHE A 144 -9.65 11.64 1.17
N SER A 145 -10.54 10.65 1.10
CA SER A 145 -10.65 9.59 2.09
C SER A 145 -9.33 8.81 2.20
N GLU A 146 -8.98 8.32 3.40
CA GLU A 146 -7.63 7.82 3.64
C GLU A 146 -7.53 6.79 4.77
N GLY A 147 -6.59 5.84 4.62
CA GLY A 147 -6.19 4.85 5.62
C GLY A 147 -4.73 5.02 6.09
N ILE A 148 -4.26 6.27 6.26
CA ILE A 148 -2.85 6.58 6.50
C ILE A 148 -2.40 6.16 7.91
N ALA A 149 -3.29 6.13 8.91
CA ALA A 149 -2.89 5.73 10.26
C ALA A 149 -2.61 4.22 10.31
N ASP A 150 -3.43 3.44 9.61
CA ASP A 150 -3.18 2.02 9.35
C ASP A 150 -1.84 1.80 8.64
N ALA A 151 -1.59 2.50 7.53
CA ALA A 151 -0.33 2.37 6.81
C ALA A 151 0.90 2.77 7.66
N ALA A 152 0.79 3.83 8.47
CA ALA A 152 1.85 4.26 9.39
C ALA A 152 2.11 3.23 10.50
N TYR A 153 1.07 2.58 11.02
CA TYR A 153 1.23 1.46 11.95
C TYR A 153 1.85 0.23 11.25
N ALA A 154 1.43 -0.06 10.02
CA ALA A 154 1.99 -1.13 9.20
C ALA A 154 3.47 -0.90 8.85
N TYR A 155 3.91 0.36 8.75
CA TYR A 155 5.32 0.74 8.70
C TYR A 155 6.06 0.39 10.00
N TYR A 156 5.48 0.70 11.16
CA TYR A 156 6.05 0.34 12.47
C TYR A 156 6.21 -1.18 12.64
N LEU A 157 5.28 -1.99 12.10
CA LEU A 157 5.38 -3.45 12.13
C LEU A 157 6.60 -4.00 11.37
N VAL A 158 7.21 -3.21 10.47
CA VAL A 158 8.46 -3.56 9.77
C VAL A 158 9.66 -2.88 10.42
N ASN A 159 9.49 -1.63 10.84
CA ASN A 159 10.52 -0.77 11.41
C ASN A 159 10.11 -0.34 12.84
N PRO A 160 10.51 -1.07 13.89
CA PRO A 160 9.92 -0.98 15.24
C PRO A 160 10.43 0.22 16.05
N ASP A 161 10.41 1.41 15.46
CA ASP A 161 10.67 2.68 16.14
C ASP A 161 9.43 3.11 16.93
N LYS A 162 9.34 2.60 18.17
CA LYS A 162 8.23 2.88 19.08
C LYS A 162 8.11 4.38 19.38
N GLN A 163 9.23 5.08 19.56
CA GLN A 163 9.22 6.50 19.87
C GLN A 163 8.66 7.32 18.70
N PHE A 164 9.07 6.99 17.48
CA PHE A 164 8.56 7.65 16.29
C PHE A 164 7.04 7.47 16.15
N ILE A 165 6.53 6.23 16.18
CA ILE A 165 5.11 5.98 15.89
C ILE A 165 4.19 6.55 16.99
N THR A 166 4.56 6.41 18.26
CA THR A 166 3.78 6.98 19.38
C THR A 166 3.74 8.51 19.33
N SER A 167 4.81 9.16 18.83
CA SER A 167 4.81 10.62 18.64
C SER A 167 3.84 11.13 17.57
N GLN A 168 3.27 10.24 16.73
CA GLN A 168 2.25 10.60 15.73
C GLN A 168 0.82 10.56 16.29
N LEU A 169 0.62 9.85 17.41
CA LEU A 169 -0.69 9.53 17.96
C LEU A 169 -1.60 10.76 18.16
N PRO A 170 -1.14 11.90 18.72
CA PRO A 170 -2.01 13.06 18.89
C PRO A 170 -2.54 13.63 17.57
N SER A 171 -1.71 13.66 16.52
CA SER A 171 -2.11 14.11 15.19
C SER A 171 -3.05 13.13 14.51
N MET A 172 -2.81 11.82 14.65
CA MET A 172 -3.71 10.78 14.13
C MET A 172 -5.11 10.89 14.74
N ILE A 173 -5.20 11.06 16.07
CA ILE A 173 -6.45 11.28 16.79
C ILE A 173 -7.16 12.54 16.30
N LYS A 174 -6.41 13.64 16.13
CA LYS A 174 -6.96 14.90 15.62
C LYS A 174 -7.58 14.75 14.23
N ILE A 175 -6.85 14.14 13.28
CA ILE A 175 -7.35 13.92 11.92
C ILE A 175 -8.54 12.97 11.91
N TYR A 176 -8.45 11.85 12.66
CA TYR A 176 -9.57 10.91 12.79
C TYR A 176 -10.85 11.60 13.26
N ASN A 177 -10.76 12.42 14.32
CA ASN A 177 -11.92 13.10 14.86
C ASN A 177 -12.42 14.23 13.95
N ALA A 178 -11.57 14.78 13.08
CA ALA A 178 -11.99 15.79 12.10
C ALA A 178 -12.94 15.20 11.03
N TRP A 179 -12.83 13.91 10.71
CA TRP A 179 -13.76 13.19 9.83
C TRP A 179 -15.19 13.07 10.39
N HIS A 180 -15.46 13.56 11.60
CA HIS A 180 -16.83 13.64 12.14
C HIS A 180 -17.79 14.45 11.26
N ASP A 181 -17.28 15.40 10.46
CA ASP A 181 -18.06 16.15 9.47
C ASP A 181 -18.59 15.28 8.31
N HIS A 182 -18.12 14.04 8.19
CA HIS A 182 -18.54 13.02 7.23
C HIS A 182 -19.20 11.81 7.91
N PHE A 183 -19.57 11.91 9.19
CA PHE A 183 -20.17 10.81 9.94
C PHE A 183 -21.66 11.05 10.22
N ASP A 184 -22.52 10.12 9.78
CA ASP A 184 -23.96 10.18 10.05
C ASP A 184 -24.26 9.50 11.40
N GLN A 185 -24.68 10.28 12.39
CA GLN A 185 -24.99 9.77 13.74
C GLN A 185 -26.11 8.73 13.77
N ALA A 186 -27.11 8.86 12.90
CA ALA A 186 -28.26 7.96 12.89
C ALA A 186 -27.92 6.62 12.25
N LYS A 187 -27.02 6.62 11.26
CA LYS A 187 -26.55 5.41 10.57
C LYS A 187 -25.28 4.82 11.15
N LYS A 188 -24.56 5.60 11.96
CA LYS A 188 -23.24 5.25 12.52
C LYS A 188 -22.23 4.83 11.46
N LEU A 189 -22.29 5.46 10.30
CA LEU A 189 -21.43 5.20 9.15
C LEU A 189 -20.90 6.53 8.61
N TYR A 190 -19.71 6.46 8.04
CA TYR A 190 -19.13 7.55 7.28
C TYR A 190 -19.70 7.56 5.86
N TYR A 191 -19.83 8.75 5.29
CA TYR A 191 -20.23 8.96 3.90
C TYR A 191 -19.24 9.87 3.18
N ILE A 192 -19.14 9.74 1.87
CA ILE A 192 -18.25 10.58 1.05
C ILE A 192 -18.78 10.71 -0.38
N GLU A 193 -18.48 11.82 -1.04
CA GLU A 193 -18.64 11.98 -2.49
C GLU A 193 -17.61 11.09 -3.20
N PRO A 194 -17.97 10.31 -4.23
CA PRO A 194 -17.04 9.40 -4.91
C PRO A 194 -15.75 10.05 -5.41
N LEU A 195 -15.79 11.31 -5.87
CA LEU A 195 -14.60 12.04 -6.27
C LEU A 195 -13.62 12.25 -5.10
N LEU A 196 -14.13 12.58 -3.91
CA LEU A 196 -13.32 12.72 -2.69
C LEU A 196 -12.92 11.36 -2.09
N ASP A 197 -13.35 10.26 -2.72
CA ASP A 197 -12.90 8.90 -2.46
C ASP A 197 -11.92 8.41 -3.55
N ALA A 198 -11.41 9.35 -4.37
CA ALA A 198 -10.58 9.11 -5.56
C ALA A 198 -11.20 8.17 -6.60
N THR A 199 -12.54 8.16 -6.69
CA THR A 199 -13.31 7.25 -7.57
C THR A 199 -14.48 7.97 -8.27
N GLU A 200 -14.20 9.04 -9.00
CA GLU A 200 -15.19 9.77 -9.80
C GLU A 200 -15.93 8.88 -10.82
N TYR A 201 -17.18 9.22 -11.15
CA TYR A 201 -18.04 8.45 -12.05
C TYR A 201 -18.35 7.02 -11.57
N THR A 202 -18.58 6.82 -10.28
CA THR A 202 -19.18 5.57 -9.78
C THR A 202 -20.67 5.49 -10.12
N ILE A 203 -21.27 4.32 -9.90
CA ILE A 203 -22.73 4.12 -10.01
C ILE A 203 -23.47 5.18 -9.18
N SER A 204 -22.97 5.50 -7.98
CA SER A 204 -23.62 6.44 -7.07
C SER A 204 -23.75 7.86 -7.65
N SER A 205 -22.65 8.44 -8.14
CA SER A 205 -22.67 9.80 -8.71
C SER A 205 -23.41 9.84 -10.06
N ILE A 206 -23.27 8.78 -10.87
CA ILE A 206 -23.95 8.68 -12.16
C ILE A 206 -25.46 8.58 -11.99
N ASP A 207 -25.95 7.71 -11.13
CA ASP A 207 -27.39 7.54 -10.91
C ASP A 207 -27.97 8.81 -10.24
N ALA A 208 -27.25 9.46 -9.32
CA ALA A 208 -27.68 10.70 -8.69
C ALA A 208 -27.89 11.84 -9.72
N SER A 209 -27.13 11.87 -10.81
CA SER A 209 -27.31 12.82 -11.92
C SER A 209 -28.46 12.46 -12.87
N GLY A 210 -28.97 11.23 -12.78
CA GLY A 210 -29.91 10.64 -13.73
C GLY A 210 -29.22 10.15 -15.01
N GLY A 211 -27.96 9.70 -14.91
CA GLY A 211 -27.18 9.16 -16.02
C GLY A 211 -26.60 10.20 -16.98
N ARG A 212 -26.60 11.48 -16.60
CA ARG A 212 -26.16 12.60 -17.45
C ARG A 212 -24.71 13.01 -17.21
N ASP A 213 -24.21 12.80 -16.01
CA ASP A 213 -22.86 13.13 -15.55
C ASP A 213 -22.48 12.16 -14.40
N GLY A 214 -21.29 12.26 -13.82
CA GLY A 214 -20.86 11.53 -12.63
C GLY A 214 -19.61 12.09 -11.96
N PHE A 215 -19.13 13.29 -12.35
CA PHE A 215 -17.94 13.88 -11.76
C PHE A 215 -18.13 14.30 -10.29
N ARG A 216 -19.33 14.79 -9.96
CA ARG A 216 -19.73 15.28 -8.64
C ARG A 216 -21.07 14.69 -8.22
N GLY A 217 -21.40 14.83 -6.94
CA GLY A 217 -22.59 14.34 -6.29
C GLY A 217 -22.54 12.83 -6.00
N GLY A 218 -23.66 12.31 -5.50
CA GLY A 218 -23.76 10.90 -5.15
C GLY A 218 -23.08 10.54 -3.83
N ASP A 219 -23.03 11.48 -2.87
CA ASP A 219 -22.58 11.17 -1.51
C ASP A 219 -23.27 9.91 -1.00
N SER A 220 -22.46 8.98 -0.51
CA SER A 220 -22.92 7.65 -0.15
C SER A 220 -22.13 7.10 1.03
N PHE A 221 -22.78 6.22 1.79
CA PHE A 221 -22.15 5.36 2.77
C PHE A 221 -21.40 4.26 2.02
N ARG A 222 -20.10 4.48 1.77
CA ARG A 222 -19.28 3.62 0.91
C ARG A 222 -18.48 2.61 1.71
N PRO A 223 -18.27 1.38 1.21
CA PRO A 223 -17.39 0.40 1.81
C PRO A 223 -15.95 0.89 2.02
N SER A 224 -15.44 1.76 1.13
CA SER A 224 -14.10 2.36 1.21
C SER A 224 -13.88 3.15 2.50
N ILE A 225 -14.44 4.36 2.62
CA ILE A 225 -14.20 5.26 3.76
C ILE A 225 -14.53 4.59 5.11
N ASN A 226 -15.55 3.75 5.18
CA ASN A 226 -15.86 3.02 6.41
C ASN A 226 -14.77 1.99 6.75
N SER A 227 -14.21 1.29 5.76
CA SER A 227 -13.08 0.39 5.98
C SER A 227 -11.82 1.16 6.39
N TYR A 228 -11.56 2.33 5.79
CA TYR A 228 -10.42 3.17 6.16
C TYR A 228 -10.55 3.71 7.59
N MET A 229 -11.73 4.18 7.99
CA MET A 229 -12.00 4.65 9.35
C MET A 229 -11.99 3.52 10.38
N TYR A 230 -12.37 2.30 10.00
CA TYR A 230 -12.16 1.10 10.82
C TYR A 230 -10.66 0.83 11.04
N ALA A 231 -9.88 0.81 9.96
CA ALA A 231 -8.45 0.52 10.01
C ALA A 231 -7.67 1.58 10.80
N ASN A 232 -7.94 2.87 10.54
CA ASN A 232 -7.34 3.97 11.27
C ASN A 232 -7.68 3.91 12.77
N ALA A 233 -8.89 3.48 13.14
CA ALA A 233 -9.23 3.29 14.54
C ALA A 233 -8.43 2.16 15.20
N LEU A 234 -8.26 1.02 14.52
CA LEU A 234 -7.42 -0.07 15.02
C LEU A 234 -5.94 0.31 15.13
N ALA A 235 -5.43 1.13 14.21
CA ALA A 235 -4.08 1.66 14.28
C ALA A 235 -3.89 2.56 15.51
N ILE A 236 -4.79 3.54 15.70
CA ILE A 236 -4.78 4.42 16.87
C ILE A 236 -4.87 3.60 18.16
N LYS A 237 -5.78 2.62 18.21
CA LYS A 237 -5.90 1.69 19.33
C LYS A 237 -4.59 0.97 19.65
N SER A 238 -3.91 0.47 18.62
CA SER A 238 -2.66 -0.28 18.78
C SER A 238 -1.52 0.63 19.24
N ILE A 239 -1.41 1.83 18.68
CA ILE A 239 -0.39 2.82 19.05
C ILE A 239 -0.63 3.36 20.46
N ALA A 240 -1.89 3.64 20.84
CA ALA A 240 -2.25 4.03 22.20
C ALA A 240 -1.89 2.94 23.22
N SER A 241 -2.15 1.67 22.89
CA SER A 241 -1.73 0.53 23.72
C SER A 241 -0.21 0.49 23.88
N LEU A 242 0.56 0.73 22.81
CA LEU A 242 2.02 0.82 22.88
C LEU A 242 2.48 1.97 23.79
N ASN A 243 1.75 3.09 23.83
CA ASN A 243 2.06 4.24 24.70
C ASN A 243 1.49 4.12 26.13
N ASN A 244 0.89 2.97 26.49
CA ASN A 244 0.16 2.75 27.75
C ASN A 244 -1.06 3.70 27.96
N GLU A 245 -1.63 4.23 26.88
CA GLU A 245 -2.87 5.04 26.90
C GLU A 245 -4.10 4.13 26.78
N LEU A 246 -4.36 3.34 27.83
CA LEU A 246 -5.37 2.27 27.78
C LEU A 246 -6.79 2.76 27.50
N GLN A 247 -7.20 3.90 28.08
CA GLN A 247 -8.53 4.47 27.82
C GLN A 247 -8.70 4.84 26.34
N THR A 248 -7.70 5.50 25.74
CA THR A 248 -7.72 5.83 24.31
C THR A 248 -7.72 4.57 23.46
N ALA A 249 -6.99 3.52 23.87
CA ALA A 249 -7.04 2.24 23.18
C ALA A 249 -8.45 1.62 23.19
N ASP A 250 -9.13 1.64 24.33
CA ASP A 250 -10.49 1.11 24.47
C ASP A 250 -11.52 1.92 23.66
N ASP A 251 -11.43 3.25 23.70
CA ASP A 251 -12.32 4.14 22.93
C ASP A 251 -12.24 3.84 21.43
N TYR A 252 -11.02 3.70 20.90
CA TYR A 252 -10.81 3.43 19.48
C TYR A 252 -11.06 1.96 19.11
N GLN A 253 -10.88 1.02 20.04
CA GLN A 253 -11.35 -0.36 19.88
C GLN A 253 -12.88 -0.40 19.69
N GLN A 254 -13.62 0.37 20.50
CA GLN A 254 -15.07 0.43 20.42
C GLN A 254 -15.53 1.10 19.12
N LYS A 255 -14.91 2.21 18.70
CA LYS A 255 -15.20 2.84 17.40
C LYS A 255 -15.02 1.87 16.23
N ALA A 256 -13.93 1.11 16.21
CA ALA A 256 -13.70 0.09 15.19
C ALA A 256 -14.78 -1.00 15.23
N ALA A 257 -15.13 -1.50 16.42
CA ALA A 257 -16.17 -2.52 16.58
C ALA A 257 -17.54 -2.03 16.10
N ASP A 258 -17.91 -0.78 16.40
CA ASP A 258 -19.16 -0.16 15.95
C ASP A 258 -19.21 -0.03 14.43
N ILE A 259 -18.14 0.49 13.80
CA ILE A 259 -18.07 0.60 12.33
C ILE A 259 -18.18 -0.78 11.68
N LYS A 260 -17.43 -1.77 12.18
CA LYS A 260 -17.47 -3.15 11.67
C LYS A 260 -18.91 -3.71 11.74
N LYS A 261 -19.55 -3.58 12.89
CA LYS A 261 -20.93 -4.06 13.09
C LYS A 261 -21.89 -3.41 12.09
N GLU A 262 -21.89 -2.08 12.03
CA GLU A 262 -22.84 -1.32 11.22
C GLU A 262 -22.60 -1.52 9.73
N MET A 263 -21.35 -1.63 9.30
CA MET A 263 -21.00 -1.92 7.92
C MET A 263 -21.49 -3.30 7.47
N GLN A 264 -21.24 -4.33 8.28
CA GLN A 264 -21.72 -5.69 8.00
C GLN A 264 -23.25 -5.79 7.94
N GLN A 265 -23.95 -5.05 8.81
CA GLN A 265 -25.40 -5.07 8.85
C GLN A 265 -26.05 -4.23 7.76
N SER A 266 -25.47 -3.07 7.47
CA SER A 266 -26.13 -2.03 6.67
C SER A 266 -25.62 -1.90 5.25
N LEU A 267 -24.39 -2.32 4.95
CA LEU A 267 -23.81 -2.24 3.60
C LEU A 267 -23.71 -3.62 2.92
N TRP A 268 -23.89 -4.73 3.64
CA TRP A 268 -24.03 -6.03 3.00
C TRP A 268 -25.38 -6.15 2.29
N ASN A 269 -25.35 -6.48 0.99
CA ASN A 269 -26.55 -6.72 0.21
C ASN A 269 -26.77 -8.22 -0.03
N ASP A 270 -27.86 -8.77 0.50
CA ASP A 270 -28.14 -10.21 0.39
C ASP A 270 -28.51 -10.69 -1.01
N SER A 271 -29.03 -9.81 -1.88
CA SER A 271 -29.37 -10.19 -3.25
C SER A 271 -28.13 -10.20 -4.13
N LEU A 272 -27.28 -9.18 -3.99
CA LEU A 272 -26.04 -9.06 -4.76
C LEU A 272 -24.88 -9.87 -4.17
N LYS A 273 -25.00 -10.35 -2.92
CA LYS A 273 -23.96 -11.07 -2.17
C LYS A 273 -22.63 -10.31 -2.19
N HIS A 274 -22.68 -9.03 -1.83
CA HIS A 274 -21.54 -8.11 -1.90
C HIS A 274 -21.77 -6.94 -0.94
N PHE A 275 -20.70 -6.25 -0.56
CA PHE A 275 -20.82 -4.95 0.11
C PHE A 275 -21.12 -3.86 -0.92
N ILE A 276 -22.18 -3.07 -0.67
CA ILE A 276 -22.78 -2.14 -1.63
C ILE A 276 -23.02 -0.80 -0.96
N ASP A 277 -22.69 0.28 -1.67
CA ASP A 277 -22.94 1.64 -1.22
C ASP A 277 -24.43 1.90 -0.98
N ARG A 278 -24.71 2.82 -0.06
CA ARG A 278 -26.07 3.37 0.14
C ARG A 278 -26.06 4.87 0.05
N TYR A 279 -27.06 5.46 -0.60
CA TYR A 279 -27.12 6.91 -0.79
C TYR A 279 -27.24 7.67 0.55
N LYS A 280 -26.41 8.70 0.74
CA LYS A 280 -26.54 9.71 1.80
C LYS A 280 -27.47 10.86 1.39
N VAL A 281 -27.73 10.98 0.10
CA VAL A 281 -28.56 12.03 -0.51
C VAL A 281 -29.90 11.49 -1.00
N SER A 282 -30.86 12.40 -1.17
CA SER A 282 -32.12 12.13 -1.86
C SER A 282 -32.37 13.24 -2.88
N ASN A 283 -32.75 12.87 -4.10
CA ASN A 283 -33.17 13.80 -5.14
C ASN A 283 -34.23 13.12 -6.05
N LYS A 284 -34.50 13.68 -7.23
CA LYS A 284 -35.50 13.11 -8.16
C LYS A 284 -35.12 11.75 -8.78
N ASN A 285 -33.84 11.36 -8.73
CA ASN A 285 -33.30 10.15 -9.35
C ASN A 285 -32.95 9.06 -8.32
N VAL A 286 -32.53 9.45 -7.11
CA VAL A 286 -32.08 8.54 -6.04
C VAL A 286 -32.70 8.91 -4.71
N SER A 287 -32.82 7.95 -3.79
CA SER A 287 -33.42 8.16 -2.48
C SER A 287 -32.45 7.78 -1.38
N TYR A 288 -32.45 8.57 -0.29
CA TYR A 288 -31.63 8.32 0.89
C TYR A 288 -31.80 6.87 1.37
N TRP A 289 -30.69 6.26 1.77
CA TRP A 289 -30.63 4.91 2.32
C TRP A 289 -30.95 3.78 1.32
N ASN A 290 -31.30 4.05 0.07
CA ASN A 290 -31.36 2.99 -0.93
C ASN A 290 -29.95 2.52 -1.31
N TYR A 291 -29.81 1.24 -1.64
CA TYR A 291 -28.59 0.72 -2.24
C TYR A 291 -28.39 1.30 -3.63
N ILE A 292 -27.12 1.48 -4.04
CA ILE A 292 -26.79 1.62 -5.45
C ILE A 292 -27.17 0.33 -6.20
N ARG A 293 -27.39 0.42 -7.51
CA ARG A 293 -28.04 -0.65 -8.28
C ARG A 293 -27.10 -1.69 -8.89
N GLY A 294 -25.85 -1.77 -8.42
CA GLY A 294 -24.87 -2.72 -8.95
C GLY A 294 -23.67 -2.91 -8.02
N ARG A 295 -22.90 -3.95 -8.30
CA ARG A 295 -21.65 -4.24 -7.60
C ARG A 295 -20.51 -3.37 -8.11
N GLU A 296 -19.75 -2.81 -7.17
CA GLU A 296 -18.49 -2.12 -7.44
C GLU A 296 -17.34 -2.85 -6.74
N LEU A 297 -16.14 -2.78 -7.33
CA LEU A 297 -14.95 -3.48 -6.84
C LEU A 297 -14.54 -3.02 -5.43
N VAL A 298 -14.92 -1.78 -5.07
CA VAL A 298 -14.78 -1.20 -3.73
C VAL A 298 -15.38 -2.07 -2.62
N GLY A 299 -16.38 -2.90 -2.94
CA GLY A 299 -16.97 -3.82 -1.98
C GLY A 299 -16.02 -4.91 -1.46
N PHE A 300 -14.83 -5.09 -2.06
CA PHE A 300 -13.76 -5.96 -1.54
C PHE A 300 -12.79 -5.26 -0.57
N VAL A 301 -12.78 -3.93 -0.51
CA VAL A 301 -11.90 -3.14 0.39
C VAL A 301 -12.00 -3.54 1.87
N PRO A 302 -13.16 -3.99 2.41
CA PRO A 302 -13.22 -4.43 3.81
C PRO A 302 -12.19 -5.51 4.19
N TRP A 303 -11.91 -6.43 3.27
CA TRP A 303 -10.93 -7.50 3.51
C TRP A 303 -9.48 -7.01 3.47
N THR A 304 -9.18 -5.85 2.88
CA THR A 304 -7.87 -5.20 2.97
C THR A 304 -7.46 -4.97 4.42
N TYR A 305 -8.44 -4.80 5.32
CA TYR A 305 -8.22 -4.54 6.75
C TYR A 305 -8.72 -5.66 7.67
N ASN A 306 -9.06 -6.83 7.13
CA ASN A 306 -9.65 -7.95 7.87
C ASN A 306 -10.93 -7.55 8.64
N LEU A 307 -11.76 -6.67 8.04
CA LEU A 307 -12.98 -6.18 8.68
C LEU A 307 -14.06 -7.26 8.75
N PRO A 308 -14.46 -7.94 7.65
CA PRO A 308 -15.57 -8.87 7.68
C PRO A 308 -15.33 -10.02 8.65
N ASP A 309 -16.39 -10.52 9.28
CA ASP A 309 -16.36 -11.74 10.07
C ASP A 309 -16.05 -12.94 9.16
N ASP A 310 -15.29 -13.89 9.70
CA ASP A 310 -14.94 -15.11 8.96
C ASP A 310 -16.12 -16.08 8.92
N ASN A 311 -17.00 -15.89 7.94
CA ASN A 311 -18.17 -16.73 7.75
C ASN A 311 -18.51 -16.92 6.26
N ALA A 312 -19.28 -17.98 5.98
CA ALA A 312 -19.66 -18.33 4.63
C ALA A 312 -20.49 -17.25 3.91
N GLN A 313 -21.26 -16.43 4.64
CA GLN A 313 -22.08 -15.38 4.05
C GLN A 313 -21.20 -14.36 3.33
N PHE A 314 -20.25 -13.74 4.03
CA PHE A 314 -19.39 -12.72 3.42
C PHE A 314 -18.42 -13.32 2.40
N ASN A 315 -17.92 -14.53 2.65
CA ASN A 315 -16.99 -15.20 1.75
C ASN A 315 -17.59 -15.45 0.35
N THR A 316 -18.92 -15.51 0.21
CA THR A 316 -19.58 -15.65 -1.10
C THR A 316 -19.30 -14.50 -2.07
N ALA A 317 -18.97 -13.29 -1.60
CA ALA A 317 -18.63 -12.17 -2.47
C ALA A 317 -17.47 -12.47 -3.43
N TRP A 318 -16.51 -13.29 -2.98
CA TRP A 318 -15.31 -13.64 -3.74
C TRP A 318 -15.59 -14.49 -4.99
N GLN A 319 -16.80 -15.03 -5.15
CA GLN A 319 -17.19 -15.70 -6.40
C GLN A 319 -17.20 -14.71 -7.58
N HIS A 320 -17.58 -13.45 -7.32
CA HIS A 320 -17.72 -12.41 -8.33
C HIS A 320 -16.37 -11.99 -8.94
N LEU A 321 -15.27 -12.17 -8.18
CA LEU A 321 -13.91 -11.90 -8.66
C LEU A 321 -13.51 -12.82 -9.83
N LYS A 322 -14.09 -14.03 -9.87
CA LYS A 322 -13.77 -15.04 -10.89
C LYS A 322 -14.77 -15.08 -12.04
N ASP A 323 -15.87 -14.36 -11.92
CA ASP A 323 -16.97 -14.37 -12.86
C ASP A 323 -16.76 -13.32 -13.96
N SER A 324 -16.70 -13.79 -15.21
CA SER A 324 -16.52 -12.93 -16.39
C SER A 324 -17.71 -12.01 -16.65
N THR A 325 -18.89 -12.32 -16.10
CA THR A 325 -20.07 -11.46 -16.17
C THR A 325 -20.11 -10.41 -15.06
N SER A 326 -19.20 -10.51 -14.08
CA SER A 326 -19.02 -9.60 -12.96
C SER A 326 -17.66 -8.87 -13.08
N PHE A 327 -16.71 -9.09 -12.18
CA PHE A 327 -15.48 -8.29 -12.10
C PHE A 327 -14.31 -8.81 -12.97
N LYS A 328 -14.37 -10.05 -13.47
CA LYS A 328 -13.24 -10.66 -14.19
C LYS A 328 -13.17 -10.21 -15.65
N GLY A 329 -12.36 -9.19 -15.92
CA GLY A 329 -11.92 -8.84 -17.28
C GLY A 329 -10.78 -9.74 -17.76
N THR A 330 -10.57 -9.75 -19.08
CA THR A 330 -9.47 -10.50 -19.71
C THR A 330 -8.10 -9.91 -19.39
N TYR A 331 -8.00 -8.59 -19.26
CA TYR A 331 -6.75 -7.84 -19.08
C TYR A 331 -6.69 -7.02 -17.78
N GLY A 332 -7.72 -7.07 -16.95
CA GLY A 332 -7.76 -6.41 -15.64
C GLY A 332 -9.06 -6.68 -14.90
N LEU A 333 -9.14 -6.25 -13.64
CA LEU A 333 -10.38 -6.27 -12.88
C LEU A 333 -11.25 -5.08 -13.27
N ARG A 334 -12.55 -5.28 -13.41
CA ARG A 334 -13.50 -4.18 -13.68
C ARG A 334 -13.85 -3.46 -12.38
N THR A 335 -13.87 -2.14 -12.41
CA THR A 335 -14.26 -1.33 -11.23
C THR A 335 -15.76 -1.41 -10.94
N ASN A 336 -16.59 -1.69 -11.94
CA ASN A 336 -17.98 -2.12 -11.78
C ASN A 336 -18.36 -3.20 -12.81
N GLU A 337 -19.51 -3.85 -12.63
CA GLU A 337 -19.92 -4.97 -13.48
C GLU A 337 -20.57 -4.56 -14.83
N PRO A 338 -20.37 -5.35 -15.91
CA PRO A 338 -20.94 -5.06 -17.23
C PRO A 338 -22.47 -4.97 -17.32
N SER A 339 -23.19 -5.50 -16.33
CA SER A 339 -24.66 -5.40 -16.27
C SER A 339 -25.16 -4.00 -15.96
N TYR A 340 -24.29 -3.09 -15.48
CA TYR A 340 -24.65 -1.71 -15.24
C TYR A 340 -24.89 -0.96 -16.56
N GLN A 341 -26.03 -0.27 -16.68
CA GLN A 341 -26.45 0.40 -17.92
C GLN A 341 -25.47 1.45 -18.45
N TYR A 342 -24.59 2.00 -17.61
CA TYR A 342 -23.56 2.97 -17.99
C TYR A 342 -22.13 2.41 -17.85
N TYR A 343 -21.97 1.08 -17.84
CA TYR A 343 -20.67 0.41 -17.89
C TYR A 343 -19.83 0.95 -19.06
N MET A 344 -18.59 1.38 -18.77
CA MET A 344 -17.62 1.92 -19.73
C MET A 344 -18.09 3.14 -20.55
N LYS A 345 -19.19 3.79 -20.18
CA LYS A 345 -19.66 5.01 -20.86
C LYS A 345 -18.70 6.17 -20.59
N GLN A 346 -18.11 6.75 -21.62
CA GLN A 346 -17.23 7.90 -21.49
C GLN A 346 -18.01 9.20 -21.26
N TYR A 347 -17.78 9.87 -20.13
CA TYR A 347 -18.44 11.15 -19.81
C TYR A 347 -17.57 12.37 -20.05
N ARG A 348 -16.25 12.23 -19.86
CA ARG A 348 -15.32 13.37 -19.83
C ARG A 348 -14.19 13.21 -20.81
N TYR A 349 -13.79 14.32 -21.41
CA TYR A 349 -12.67 14.40 -22.35
C TYR A 349 -11.84 15.62 -22.02
N ILE A 350 -10.53 15.54 -22.26
CA ILE A 350 -9.65 16.71 -22.24
C ILE A 350 -10.09 17.63 -23.38
N LYS A 351 -10.46 18.87 -23.04
CA LYS A 351 -11.08 19.80 -24.00
C LYS A 351 -10.14 20.13 -25.16
N GLU A 352 -8.85 20.22 -24.88
CA GLU A 352 -7.81 20.65 -25.81
C GLU A 352 -7.43 19.54 -26.81
N THR A 353 -7.39 18.28 -26.36
CA THR A 353 -6.90 17.14 -27.16
C THR A 353 -8.02 16.20 -27.63
N GLY A 354 -9.18 16.24 -26.98
CA GLY A 354 -10.26 15.28 -27.19
C GLY A 354 -9.95 13.88 -26.64
N GLU A 355 -8.86 13.72 -25.89
CA GLU A 355 -8.50 12.44 -25.25
C GLU A 355 -9.45 12.12 -24.10
N ARG A 356 -9.64 10.83 -23.83
CA ARG A 356 -10.51 10.36 -22.74
C ARG A 356 -9.89 10.70 -21.38
N GLU A 357 -10.74 11.08 -20.43
CA GLU A 357 -10.35 11.35 -19.05
C GLU A 357 -10.91 10.29 -18.09
N CYS A 358 -10.46 10.35 -16.83
CA CYS A 358 -10.72 9.37 -15.79
C CYS A 358 -12.19 9.11 -15.52
N GLN A 359 -12.51 7.84 -15.28
CA GLN A 359 -13.82 7.40 -14.80
C GLN A 359 -13.75 6.00 -14.20
N TRP A 360 -14.60 5.76 -13.20
CA TRP A 360 -14.60 4.52 -12.41
C TRP A 360 -15.84 3.64 -12.65
N ASN A 361 -16.50 3.85 -13.79
CA ASN A 361 -17.68 3.09 -14.21
C ASN A 361 -17.35 1.86 -15.05
N GLY A 362 -16.22 1.18 -14.81
CA GLY A 362 -15.85 -0.04 -15.55
C GLY A 362 -14.35 -0.25 -15.77
N PRO A 363 -13.55 0.79 -16.12
CA PRO A 363 -12.12 0.63 -16.40
C PRO A 363 -11.38 -0.11 -15.29
N SER A 364 -10.29 -0.80 -15.63
CA SER A 364 -9.39 -1.41 -14.65
C SER A 364 -8.44 -0.36 -14.10
N TRP A 365 -8.52 -0.12 -12.80
CA TRP A 365 -7.65 0.81 -12.09
C TRP A 365 -6.61 0.05 -11.24
N PRO A 366 -5.30 0.33 -11.40
CA PRO A 366 -4.24 -0.17 -10.53
C PRO A 366 -4.49 0.08 -9.04
N PHE A 367 -5.09 1.23 -8.69
CA PHE A 367 -5.48 1.59 -7.33
C PHE A 367 -6.40 0.53 -6.70
N GLN A 368 -7.56 0.23 -7.30
CA GLN A 368 -8.48 -0.77 -6.74
C GLN A 368 -7.98 -2.20 -6.95
N THR A 369 -7.23 -2.48 -8.03
CA THR A 369 -6.57 -3.78 -8.22
C THR A 369 -5.62 -4.09 -7.06
N SER A 370 -4.87 -3.09 -6.57
CA SER A 370 -3.99 -3.23 -5.40
C SER A 370 -4.78 -3.57 -4.15
N GLN A 371 -5.89 -2.86 -3.89
CA GLN A 371 -6.76 -3.13 -2.74
C GLN A 371 -7.33 -4.55 -2.76
N VAL A 372 -7.79 -5.00 -3.93
CA VAL A 372 -8.31 -6.37 -4.10
C VAL A 372 -7.23 -7.41 -3.90
N LEU A 373 -6.00 -7.20 -4.40
CA LEU A 373 -4.90 -8.13 -4.18
C LEU A 373 -4.47 -8.20 -2.71
N LEU A 374 -4.43 -7.07 -2.00
CA LEU A 374 -4.23 -7.03 -0.55
C LEU A 374 -5.35 -7.79 0.18
N ALA A 375 -6.60 -7.50 -0.15
CA ALA A 375 -7.78 -8.14 0.40
C ALA A 375 -7.79 -9.66 0.17
N LEU A 376 -7.41 -10.10 -1.03
CA LEU A 376 -7.30 -11.51 -1.39
C LEU A 376 -6.16 -12.20 -0.65
N ALA A 377 -5.02 -11.53 -0.49
CA ALA A 377 -3.91 -12.05 0.30
C ALA A 377 -4.32 -12.22 1.77
N ASN A 378 -5.05 -11.27 2.34
CA ASN A 378 -5.60 -11.36 3.69
C ASN A 378 -6.63 -12.48 3.82
N LEU A 379 -7.57 -12.59 2.88
CA LEU A 379 -8.56 -13.67 2.83
C LEU A 379 -7.88 -15.04 2.88
N LEU A 380 -6.89 -15.27 2.01
CA LEU A 380 -6.18 -16.54 1.91
C LEU A 380 -5.30 -16.87 3.13
N ASN A 381 -4.99 -15.88 3.97
CA ASN A 381 -4.17 -16.05 5.17
C ASN A 381 -4.99 -16.15 6.45
N ASN A 382 -6.11 -15.42 6.53
CA ASN A 382 -6.78 -15.12 7.79
C ASN A 382 -8.23 -15.63 7.85
N TYR A 383 -8.78 -16.12 6.73
CA TYR A 383 -10.17 -16.55 6.62
C TYR A 383 -10.29 -18.01 6.19
N HIS A 384 -11.30 -18.71 6.71
CA HIS A 384 -11.64 -20.07 6.34
C HIS A 384 -12.65 -20.06 5.19
N GLN A 385 -12.14 -20.27 3.97
CA GLN A 385 -12.95 -20.25 2.76
C GLN A 385 -12.40 -21.17 1.67
N ASN A 386 -13.27 -21.53 0.72
CA ASN A 386 -12.94 -22.34 -0.45
C ASN A 386 -13.48 -21.72 -1.76
N THR A 387 -13.94 -20.47 -1.71
CA THR A 387 -14.50 -19.72 -2.84
C THR A 387 -13.42 -19.31 -3.83
N VAL A 388 -12.26 -18.88 -3.34
CA VAL A 388 -11.06 -18.51 -4.12
C VAL A 388 -9.82 -19.20 -3.57
N SER A 389 -8.79 -19.29 -4.39
CA SER A 389 -7.59 -20.09 -4.12
C SER A 389 -6.31 -19.32 -4.43
N VAL A 390 -5.17 -19.86 -4.01
CA VAL A 390 -3.85 -19.30 -4.34
C VAL A 390 -3.62 -19.13 -5.85
N PRO A 391 -4.00 -20.08 -6.73
CA PRO A 391 -3.99 -19.86 -8.17
C PRO A 391 -4.78 -18.63 -8.64
N ASP A 392 -5.91 -18.31 -8.00
CA ASP A 392 -6.70 -17.12 -8.34
C ASP A 392 -5.93 -15.84 -7.99
N TYR A 393 -5.27 -15.80 -6.82
CA TYR A 393 -4.37 -14.69 -6.44
C TYR A 393 -3.25 -14.49 -7.46
N LEU A 394 -2.56 -15.58 -7.83
CA LEU A 394 -1.47 -15.51 -8.80
C LEU A 394 -1.94 -15.05 -10.19
N ALA A 395 -3.14 -15.44 -10.61
CA ALA A 395 -3.72 -15.01 -11.88
C ALA A 395 -3.98 -13.50 -11.90
N VAL A 396 -4.59 -12.95 -10.85
CA VAL A 396 -4.84 -11.51 -10.73
C VAL A 396 -3.53 -10.73 -10.60
N LEU A 397 -2.58 -11.19 -9.78
CA LEU A 397 -1.28 -10.56 -9.62
C LEU A 397 -0.51 -10.51 -10.94
N LYS A 398 -0.55 -11.60 -11.71
CA LYS A 398 0.10 -11.67 -13.02
C LYS A 398 -0.58 -10.76 -14.05
N GLN A 399 -1.91 -10.71 -14.07
CA GLN A 399 -2.66 -9.79 -14.93
C GLN A 399 -2.31 -8.33 -14.61
N TYR A 400 -2.24 -7.99 -13.33
CA TYR A 400 -1.81 -6.66 -12.89
C TYR A 400 -0.37 -6.33 -13.31
N ALA A 401 0.56 -7.29 -13.16
CA ALA A 401 1.94 -7.12 -13.64
C ALA A 401 1.98 -6.87 -15.16
N GLN A 402 1.13 -7.54 -15.94
CA GLN A 402 1.07 -7.34 -17.40
C GLN A 402 0.60 -5.93 -17.80
N GLN A 403 -0.26 -5.27 -17.00
CA GLN A 403 -0.69 -3.88 -17.28
C GLN A 403 0.44 -2.86 -17.20
N HIS A 404 1.54 -3.18 -16.50
CA HIS A 404 2.72 -2.32 -16.44
C HIS A 404 3.50 -2.33 -17.76
N ASP A 405 3.27 -3.30 -18.66
CA ASP A 405 4.00 -3.45 -19.91
C ASP A 405 3.12 -3.01 -21.10
N GLN A 406 3.47 -1.86 -21.69
CA GLN A 406 2.85 -1.33 -22.90
C GLN A 406 3.72 -1.66 -24.11
N ALA A 407 3.44 -2.78 -24.75
CA ALA A 407 4.12 -3.25 -25.96
C ALA A 407 5.66 -3.35 -25.83
N GLY A 408 6.13 -3.89 -24.71
CA GLY A 408 7.54 -4.09 -24.36
C GLY A 408 8.12 -3.01 -23.45
N LYS A 409 7.46 -1.84 -23.36
CA LYS A 409 7.90 -0.69 -22.57
C LYS A 409 7.16 -0.64 -21.24
N LEU A 410 7.92 -0.62 -20.14
CA LEU A 410 7.33 -0.50 -18.81
C LEU A 410 6.82 0.92 -18.59
N ASN A 411 5.51 1.05 -18.43
CA ASN A 411 4.79 2.27 -18.14
C ASN A 411 3.44 1.91 -17.51
N ILE A 412 3.32 2.05 -16.20
CA ILE A 412 2.01 2.04 -15.53
C ILE A 412 1.38 3.43 -15.69
N VAL A 413 0.10 3.48 -16.03
CA VAL A 413 -0.68 4.71 -16.18
C VAL A 413 -1.95 4.65 -15.33
N GLU A 414 -2.85 5.61 -15.48
CA GLU A 414 -4.04 5.79 -14.64
C GLU A 414 -5.01 4.60 -14.72
N ASP A 415 -5.48 4.22 -15.91
CA ASP A 415 -6.42 3.11 -16.07
C ASP A 415 -6.34 2.39 -17.43
N TYR A 416 -7.03 1.25 -17.52
CA TYR A 416 -6.93 0.30 -18.63
C TYR A 416 -8.29 -0.26 -19.03
N ASP A 417 -8.44 -0.63 -20.31
CA ASP A 417 -9.61 -1.38 -20.75
C ASP A 417 -9.53 -2.83 -20.23
N PRO A 418 -10.42 -3.27 -19.34
CA PRO A 418 -10.34 -4.59 -18.70
C PRO A 418 -10.60 -5.74 -19.68
N ASP A 419 -11.24 -5.47 -20.83
CA ASP A 419 -11.71 -6.49 -21.76
C ASP A 419 -10.92 -6.52 -23.06
N LYS A 420 -10.47 -5.35 -23.53
CA LYS A 420 -9.67 -5.18 -24.75
C LYS A 420 -8.18 -5.01 -24.48
N GLY A 421 -7.82 -4.64 -23.25
CA GLY A 421 -6.45 -4.34 -22.85
C GLY A 421 -6.00 -2.96 -23.36
N GLY A 422 -4.83 -2.55 -22.86
CA GLY A 422 -4.26 -1.24 -23.19
C GLY A 422 -4.82 -0.10 -22.33
N PRO A 423 -4.10 1.01 -22.26
CA PRO A 423 -4.48 2.13 -21.41
C PRO A 423 -5.67 2.92 -21.98
N ILE A 424 -6.48 3.51 -21.10
CA ILE A 424 -7.56 4.45 -21.49
C ILE A 424 -7.09 5.88 -21.25
N VAL A 425 -6.68 6.19 -20.02
CA VAL A 425 -6.09 7.48 -19.65
C VAL A 425 -4.56 7.35 -19.65
N ASN A 426 -3.96 7.81 -20.74
CA ASN A 426 -2.51 7.88 -20.95
C ASN A 426 -2.15 9.26 -21.52
N LEU A 427 -2.32 10.27 -20.67
CA LEU A 427 -2.19 11.68 -21.02
C LEU A 427 -0.74 12.13 -20.81
N ASN A 428 -0.20 12.81 -21.82
CA ASN A 428 1.16 13.33 -21.80
C ASN A 428 1.37 14.30 -20.63
N GLN A 429 2.50 14.19 -19.93
CA GLN A 429 2.86 14.97 -18.74
C GLN A 429 1.96 14.75 -17.51
N ARG A 430 1.15 13.70 -17.51
CA ARG A 430 0.25 13.35 -16.40
C ARG A 430 0.40 11.88 -16.06
N SER A 431 0.06 10.98 -16.97
CA SER A 431 -0.15 9.57 -16.64
C SER A 431 1.15 8.74 -16.63
N GLU A 432 2.28 9.27 -17.09
CA GLU A 432 3.52 8.48 -17.19
C GLU A 432 4.06 8.09 -15.81
N HIS A 433 4.34 6.80 -15.64
CA HIS A 433 4.88 6.23 -14.40
C HIS A 433 4.00 6.51 -13.17
N TYR A 434 2.68 6.53 -13.35
CA TYR A 434 1.73 6.95 -12.32
C TYR A 434 1.82 6.16 -11.01
N ASN A 435 1.95 6.86 -9.88
CA ASN A 435 2.16 6.26 -8.56
C ASN A 435 0.91 6.34 -7.68
N HIS A 436 -0.14 5.63 -8.11
CA HIS A 436 -1.45 5.60 -7.43
C HIS A 436 -1.85 4.17 -7.00
N SER A 437 -0.85 3.31 -6.77
CA SER A 437 -1.04 1.89 -6.50
C SER A 437 0.20 1.28 -5.87
N GLU A 438 0.13 0.04 -5.38
CA GLU A 438 1.26 -0.73 -4.85
C GLU A 438 1.42 -2.07 -5.60
N PHE A 439 2.64 -2.59 -5.66
CA PHE A 439 2.96 -3.88 -6.29
C PHE A 439 4.07 -4.62 -5.53
N ASN A 440 5.11 -3.93 -5.10
CA ASN A 440 6.23 -4.56 -4.41
C ASN A 440 5.83 -5.05 -3.02
N ASP A 441 4.91 -4.35 -2.34
CA ASP A 441 4.33 -4.88 -1.10
C ASP A 441 3.60 -6.20 -1.36
N LEU A 442 2.78 -6.30 -2.42
CA LEU A 442 2.07 -7.53 -2.80
C LEU A 442 3.03 -8.69 -3.11
N ILE A 443 4.18 -8.40 -3.72
CA ILE A 443 5.24 -9.40 -3.91
C ILE A 443 5.80 -9.85 -2.56
N ILE A 444 6.12 -8.92 -1.66
CA ILE A 444 6.76 -9.23 -0.39
C ILE A 444 5.79 -9.95 0.57
N THR A 445 4.56 -9.47 0.71
CA THR A 445 3.63 -9.88 1.77
C THR A 445 2.60 -10.92 1.36
N GLY A 446 2.30 -10.98 0.05
CA GLY A 446 1.42 -11.99 -0.53
C GLY A 446 2.22 -13.09 -1.21
N PHE A 447 2.93 -12.77 -2.30
CA PHE A 447 3.63 -13.78 -3.11
C PHE A 447 4.73 -14.51 -2.32
N CYS A 448 5.67 -13.77 -1.72
CA CYS A 448 6.69 -14.31 -0.82
C CYS A 448 6.16 -14.57 0.59
N GLY A 449 5.03 -13.96 0.95
CA GLY A 449 4.25 -14.31 2.12
C GLY A 449 4.78 -13.78 3.44
N LEU A 450 5.63 -12.75 3.46
CA LEU A 450 6.09 -12.13 4.71
C LEU A 450 4.90 -11.43 5.40
N ARG A 451 4.56 -11.82 6.64
CA ARG A 451 3.42 -11.24 7.37
C ARG A 451 3.92 -10.45 8.58
N PRO A 452 4.07 -9.11 8.47
CA PRO A 452 4.53 -8.27 9.57
C PRO A 452 3.67 -8.40 10.83
N GLY A 453 4.34 -8.38 11.98
CA GLY A 453 3.75 -8.43 13.31
C GLY A 453 4.54 -7.53 14.26
N SER A 454 3.94 -7.21 15.41
CA SER A 454 4.54 -6.30 16.40
C SER A 454 5.45 -7.03 17.40
N ASP A 455 5.37 -8.35 17.46
CA ASP A 455 6.15 -9.19 18.35
C ASP A 455 7.34 -9.85 17.61
N ARG A 456 8.03 -10.74 18.31
CA ARG A 456 9.18 -11.48 17.77
C ARG A 456 8.75 -12.69 16.92
N THR A 457 7.47 -12.88 16.66
CA THR A 457 6.97 -14.00 15.87
C THR A 457 6.69 -13.55 14.45
N LEU A 458 7.51 -14.02 13.51
CA LEU A 458 7.29 -13.75 12.11
C LEU A 458 6.58 -14.93 11.44
N THR A 459 5.43 -14.64 10.84
CA THR A 459 4.73 -15.59 9.98
C THR A 459 5.17 -15.42 8.53
N ILE A 460 5.45 -16.53 7.87
CA ILE A 460 5.78 -16.59 6.45
C ILE A 460 4.83 -17.58 5.78
N ASN A 461 3.98 -17.12 4.87
CA ASN A 461 3.03 -17.96 4.16
C ASN A 461 2.96 -17.58 2.68
N PRO A 462 3.90 -18.08 1.86
CA PRO A 462 3.95 -17.74 0.44
C PRO A 462 2.67 -18.18 -0.28
N LEU A 463 2.02 -17.26 -0.99
CA LEU A 463 0.86 -17.56 -1.82
C LEU A 463 1.30 -18.18 -3.15
N ILE A 464 1.90 -19.37 -3.07
CA ILE A 464 2.33 -20.19 -4.20
C ILE A 464 1.68 -21.56 -4.14
N ALA A 465 1.13 -22.01 -5.27
CA ALA A 465 0.27 -23.18 -5.32
C ALA A 465 1.04 -24.51 -5.51
N ALA A 466 2.00 -24.84 -4.64
CA ALA A 466 2.95 -25.97 -4.80
C ALA A 466 2.39 -27.28 -5.42
N ASN A 467 1.16 -27.65 -5.03
CA ASN A 467 0.49 -28.91 -5.40
C ASN A 467 -0.60 -28.75 -6.48
N SER A 468 -0.68 -27.58 -7.12
CA SER A 468 -1.61 -27.33 -8.21
C SER A 468 -0.92 -27.54 -9.56
N LYS A 469 -1.62 -28.17 -10.50
CA LYS A 469 -1.21 -28.19 -11.93
C LYS A 469 -1.09 -26.77 -12.51
N LEU A 470 -1.71 -25.79 -11.87
CA LEU A 470 -1.65 -24.37 -12.23
C LEU A 470 -0.42 -23.66 -11.65
N ASN A 471 0.46 -24.34 -10.90
CA ASN A 471 1.66 -23.72 -10.37
C ASN A 471 2.77 -23.56 -11.41
N SER A 472 2.88 -22.35 -11.92
CA SER A 472 3.97 -21.92 -12.78
C SER A 472 5.24 -21.54 -12.00
N ILE A 473 5.17 -21.33 -10.68
CA ILE A 473 6.30 -20.85 -9.88
C ILE A 473 7.19 -22.01 -9.44
N LYS A 474 8.42 -22.05 -9.95
CA LYS A 474 9.44 -23.08 -9.70
C LYS A 474 10.43 -22.67 -8.62
N TYR A 475 10.72 -21.38 -8.52
CA TYR A 475 11.59 -20.84 -7.48
C TYR A 475 11.26 -19.37 -7.23
N PHE A 476 11.61 -18.89 -6.05
CA PHE A 476 11.80 -17.47 -5.77
C PHE A 476 12.85 -17.27 -4.68
N CYS A 477 13.47 -16.10 -4.66
CA CYS A 477 14.25 -15.61 -3.54
C CYS A 477 13.93 -14.14 -3.32
N LEU A 478 13.50 -13.80 -2.11
CA LEU A 478 13.40 -12.43 -1.62
C LEU A 478 14.51 -12.26 -0.59
N GLN A 479 15.52 -11.46 -0.93
CA GLN A 479 16.79 -11.41 -0.23
C GLN A 479 17.01 -10.08 0.51
N ASN A 480 17.55 -10.20 1.73
CA ASN A 480 18.04 -9.09 2.56
C ASN A 480 16.98 -7.99 2.78
N VAL A 481 15.74 -8.39 3.07
CA VAL A 481 14.68 -7.49 3.57
C VAL A 481 15.07 -7.02 4.97
N LEU A 482 15.09 -5.71 5.20
CA LEU A 482 15.30 -5.19 6.54
C LEU A 482 13.98 -5.25 7.32
N TYR A 483 13.91 -6.09 8.35
CA TYR A 483 12.73 -6.27 9.19
C TYR A 483 13.14 -6.37 10.64
N HIS A 484 12.59 -5.51 11.50
CA HIS A 484 12.95 -5.42 12.92
C HIS A 484 14.46 -5.22 13.16
N GLY A 485 15.16 -4.60 12.19
CA GLY A 485 16.61 -4.39 12.25
C GLY A 485 17.47 -5.56 11.77
N HIS A 486 16.85 -6.67 11.35
CA HIS A 486 17.52 -7.88 10.86
C HIS A 486 17.40 -8.02 9.34
N ASN A 487 18.39 -8.65 8.70
CA ASN A 487 18.32 -9.00 7.28
C ASN A 487 17.61 -10.34 7.13
N LEU A 488 16.41 -10.33 6.54
CA LEU A 488 15.64 -11.52 6.25
C LEU A 488 15.78 -11.94 4.79
N THR A 489 15.90 -13.25 4.58
CA THR A 489 15.80 -13.85 3.25
C THR A 489 14.81 -15.01 3.27
N VAL A 490 13.84 -14.98 2.36
CA VAL A 490 12.89 -16.07 2.12
C VAL A 490 13.18 -16.67 0.75
N LEU A 491 13.40 -17.97 0.69
CA LEU A 491 13.84 -18.67 -0.51
C LEU A 491 13.03 -19.93 -0.71
N TYR A 492 12.46 -20.11 -1.89
CA TYR A 492 11.82 -21.35 -2.32
C TYR A 492 12.50 -21.87 -3.58
N ASP A 493 12.79 -23.16 -3.59
CA ASP A 493 13.33 -23.86 -4.75
C ASP A 493 12.67 -25.24 -4.88
N GLN A 494 11.89 -25.45 -5.94
CA GLN A 494 11.11 -26.68 -6.12
C GLN A 494 12.00 -27.92 -6.28
N ASP A 495 13.10 -27.80 -7.03
CA ASP A 495 13.99 -28.93 -7.33
C ASP A 495 15.38 -28.82 -6.68
N GLY A 496 15.65 -27.67 -6.05
CA GLY A 496 16.86 -27.38 -5.30
C GLY A 496 18.06 -26.99 -6.17
N LYS A 497 17.85 -26.77 -7.48
CA LYS A 497 18.93 -26.54 -8.43
C LYS A 497 19.24 -25.07 -8.66
N LYS A 498 18.32 -24.15 -8.38
CA LYS A 498 18.52 -22.71 -8.66
C LYS A 498 19.49 -22.09 -7.65
N TYR A 499 19.32 -22.39 -6.37
CA TYR A 499 20.11 -21.78 -5.29
C TYR A 499 21.01 -22.76 -4.51
N HIS A 500 20.95 -24.05 -4.86
CA HIS A 500 21.76 -25.11 -4.26
C HIS A 500 21.63 -25.23 -2.73
N GLN A 501 20.46 -24.88 -2.17
CA GLN A 501 20.14 -25.02 -0.74
C GLN A 501 19.35 -26.29 -0.40
N GLY A 502 19.01 -27.09 -1.44
CA GLY A 502 18.08 -28.21 -1.35
C GLY A 502 16.66 -27.81 -1.78
N LYS A 503 15.73 -28.77 -1.74
CA LYS A 503 14.33 -28.56 -2.14
C LYS A 503 13.52 -27.94 -1.00
N GLY A 504 12.61 -27.03 -1.33
CA GLY A 504 11.61 -26.50 -0.41
C GLY A 504 11.79 -25.01 -0.09
N LEU A 505 11.11 -24.59 0.97
CA LEU A 505 11.11 -23.24 1.51
C LEU A 505 12.16 -23.12 2.62
N PHE A 506 12.90 -22.02 2.61
CA PHE A 506 13.97 -21.70 3.55
C PHE A 506 13.84 -20.25 4.01
N VAL A 507 14.22 -20.02 5.26
CA VAL A 507 14.23 -18.70 5.86
C VAL A 507 15.60 -18.46 6.48
N TYR A 508 16.16 -17.28 6.27
CA TYR A 508 17.43 -16.86 6.85
C TYR A 508 17.22 -15.56 7.62
N VAL A 509 17.85 -15.46 8.78
CA VAL A 509 17.92 -14.24 9.61
C VAL A 509 19.39 -13.95 9.81
N ASP A 510 19.82 -12.77 9.39
CA ASP A 510 21.21 -12.31 9.45
C ASP A 510 22.19 -13.34 8.84
N GLY A 511 21.86 -13.82 7.63
CA GLY A 511 22.63 -14.82 6.90
C GLY A 511 22.58 -16.24 7.47
N LYS A 512 21.94 -16.46 8.63
CA LYS A 512 21.84 -17.76 9.28
C LYS A 512 20.51 -18.42 8.96
N LYS A 513 20.57 -19.66 8.47
CA LYS A 513 19.41 -20.50 8.18
C LYS A 513 18.61 -20.78 9.44
N GLN A 514 17.30 -20.55 9.39
CA GLN A 514 16.35 -20.87 10.44
C GLN A 514 15.73 -22.24 10.16
N GLY A 515 16.26 -23.28 10.80
CA GLY A 515 15.77 -24.66 10.65
C GLY A 515 16.13 -25.35 9.32
N GLY A 516 15.39 -26.43 9.01
CA GLY A 516 15.54 -27.22 7.78
C GLY A 516 14.78 -26.65 6.58
N SER A 517 14.71 -27.40 5.47
CA SER A 517 13.74 -27.08 4.42
C SER A 517 12.32 -27.37 4.91
N ALA A 518 11.39 -26.50 4.59
CA ALA A 518 9.96 -26.73 4.79
C ALA A 518 9.25 -26.97 3.45
N ALA A 519 8.08 -27.62 3.50
CA ALA A 519 7.15 -27.54 2.38
C ALA A 519 6.61 -26.11 2.25
N LEU A 520 6.14 -25.74 1.05
CA LEU A 520 5.40 -24.49 0.89
C LEU A 520 4.14 -24.51 1.77
N GLY A 521 3.90 -23.39 2.44
CA GLY A 521 2.80 -23.19 3.37
C GLY A 521 3.23 -22.34 4.55
N LYS A 522 2.31 -22.12 5.48
CA LYS A 522 2.52 -21.27 6.65
C LYS A 522 3.66 -21.82 7.53
N GLN A 523 4.67 -21.00 7.71
CA GLN A 523 5.78 -21.17 8.64
C GLN A 523 5.75 -20.05 9.67
N THR A 524 6.29 -20.33 10.85
CA THR A 524 6.47 -19.35 11.90
C THR A 524 7.88 -19.46 12.43
N ILE A 525 8.58 -18.33 12.50
CA ILE A 525 9.92 -18.26 13.10
C ILE A 525 9.92 -17.25 14.24
N THR A 526 10.79 -17.48 15.22
CA THR A 526 11.05 -16.51 16.29
C THR A 526 12.29 -15.70 15.95
N LEU A 527 12.14 -14.38 15.89
CA LEU A 527 13.21 -13.44 15.62
C LEU A 527 14.01 -13.13 16.89
N PRO A 528 15.27 -12.69 16.75
CA PRO A 528 15.99 -12.01 17.82
C PRO A 528 15.26 -10.75 18.28
N ASP A 529 15.76 -10.12 19.35
CA ASP A 529 15.25 -8.82 19.77
C ASP A 529 15.49 -7.77 18.68
N ALA A 530 14.48 -6.96 18.42
CA ALA A 530 14.53 -5.94 17.39
C ALA A 530 15.70 -4.97 17.61
N VAL A 531 16.41 -4.64 16.53
CA VAL A 531 17.51 -3.68 16.55
C VAL A 531 17.05 -2.38 15.91
N PHE A 532 17.03 -1.31 16.70
CA PHE A 532 16.73 0.02 16.22
C PHE A 532 18.01 0.81 15.95
N THR A 533 18.12 1.41 14.75
CA THR A 533 19.18 2.35 14.41
C THR A 533 18.55 3.72 14.17
N PRO A 534 18.84 4.73 15.01
CA PRO A 534 18.31 6.07 14.82
C PRO A 534 18.64 6.62 13.44
N VAL A 535 17.63 7.18 12.78
CA VAL A 535 17.78 7.80 11.47
C VAL A 535 18.58 9.10 11.59
N LYS A 536 19.66 9.22 10.83
CA LYS A 536 20.35 10.51 10.64
C LYS A 536 19.73 11.25 9.47
N SER A 537 19.09 12.39 9.75
CA SER A 537 18.46 13.23 8.73
C SER A 537 19.30 14.47 8.45
N ALA A 538 19.99 14.49 7.31
CA ALA A 538 20.61 15.71 6.78
C ALA A 538 19.58 16.54 6.02
N THR A 539 19.32 17.76 6.45
CA THR A 539 18.40 18.68 5.75
C THR A 539 19.03 19.19 4.46
N ASN A 540 18.30 19.11 3.35
CA ASN A 540 18.73 19.75 2.12
C ASN A 540 18.37 21.24 2.15
N LEU A 541 19.30 22.07 2.62
CA LEU A 541 19.12 23.52 2.70
C LEU A 541 19.06 24.21 1.33
N ALA A 542 19.33 23.49 0.23
CA ALA A 542 19.20 24.05 -1.11
C ALA A 542 17.75 24.06 -1.62
N VAL A 543 16.84 23.31 -0.98
CA VAL A 543 15.43 23.22 -1.38
C VAL A 543 14.64 24.37 -0.78
N ASN A 544 14.01 25.17 -1.64
CA ASN A 544 13.10 26.25 -1.26
C ASN A 544 11.72 26.06 -1.91
N SER A 545 11.00 25.02 -1.52
CA SER A 545 9.67 24.69 -2.09
C SER A 545 8.63 25.79 -1.88
N MET A 546 8.79 26.61 -0.83
CA MET A 546 7.88 27.72 -0.54
C MET A 546 8.14 28.96 -1.41
N GLY A 547 9.25 29.00 -2.15
CA GLY A 547 9.67 30.17 -2.94
C GLY A 547 9.91 31.44 -2.09
N LYS A 548 10.10 31.28 -0.77
CA LYS A 548 10.26 32.38 0.19
C LYS A 548 11.55 32.19 0.98
N GLY A 549 12.23 33.28 1.32
CA GLY A 549 13.51 33.19 2.03
C GLY A 549 14.67 32.73 1.13
N PHE A 550 15.65 32.04 1.71
CA PHE A 550 16.85 31.55 1.02
C PHE A 550 16.87 30.00 0.96
N PRO A 551 17.58 29.40 -0.02
CA PRO A 551 18.31 30.08 -1.09
C PRO A 551 17.35 30.74 -2.09
N LYS A 552 17.74 31.92 -2.56
CA LYS A 552 17.14 32.57 -3.73
C LYS A 552 17.98 32.16 -4.93
N SER A 553 17.34 31.60 -5.95
CA SER A 553 18.00 31.43 -7.23
C SER A 553 18.19 32.81 -7.88
N SER A 554 19.39 33.07 -8.36
CA SER A 554 19.68 34.19 -9.26
C SER A 554 20.55 33.65 -10.38
N ALA A 555 20.16 33.89 -11.62
CA ALA A 555 20.98 33.56 -12.78
C ALA A 555 21.44 34.86 -13.45
N SER A 556 22.69 34.92 -13.88
CA SER A 556 23.22 36.04 -14.67
C SER A 556 22.68 36.06 -16.10
N TYR A 557 22.02 34.98 -16.52
CA TYR A 557 21.34 34.82 -17.80
C TYR A 557 20.19 33.83 -17.62
N THR A 558 19.00 34.17 -18.10
CA THR A 558 17.86 33.25 -18.22
C THR A 558 17.52 33.15 -19.70
N ASP A 559 17.58 31.94 -20.25
CA ASP A 559 17.12 31.68 -21.61
C ASP A 559 15.59 31.76 -21.64
N SER A 560 15.05 32.52 -22.60
CA SER A 560 13.62 32.62 -22.89
C SER A 560 12.93 31.26 -23.08
N ALA A 561 13.66 30.19 -23.41
CA ALA A 561 13.14 28.83 -23.55
C ALA A 561 12.88 28.08 -22.22
N THR A 562 13.28 28.63 -21.06
CA THR A 562 13.18 27.96 -19.74
C THR A 562 12.11 28.54 -18.80
N ASN A 563 11.35 29.54 -19.25
CA ASN A 563 10.17 30.05 -18.54
C ASN A 563 8.89 29.39 -19.07
N THR A 564 8.56 28.20 -18.56
CA THR A 564 7.19 27.65 -18.60
C THR A 564 6.91 26.90 -17.30
#